data_AF-A0A5B8FRU2-F1
#
_entry.id   AF-A0A5B8FRU2-F1
#
_cell.length_a   1.000
_cell.length_b   1.000
_cell.length_c   1.000
_cell.angle_alpha   90.00
_cell.angle_beta   90.00
_cell.angle_gamma   90.00
#
_symmetry.space_group_name_H-M   'P 1'
#
loop_
_entity.id
_entity.type
_entity.pdbx_description
1 polymer ?
#
loop_
_entity_poly.entity_id
_entity_poly.type
_entity_poly.pdbx_seq_one_letter_code
_entity_poly.pdbx_strand_id
1 'polypeptide(L)'
;MTYFVPQTLEDILEMQERGDSENATLEFKSCRLFAQKNEKIFETLSREITAFSNSIGGVLIIGVEEDTDRRISEIVPITDSKKHEAWIEDGLLSRITPSLHLTIARIEVDEGHLLVINVPPSRAAPHQSADKRFYARRLFRVDPLLSFEVDDIRRRAAAMAGGANLSVLFQGGAISFAIENEGLEAIFDVWIDVKGIENSDIAKVWTPGLGRPYTEPFRIIHPGERRNFLGAGFDFFEEQLDDRMDVTLNYTDDENVVHGITYTYYLKDFHSTARLRTPHEELLDQGIKKLEKLERALSDLARDIREIRECAFHPTGLNLSKTTLSVLAGEEGVKWPGEALTFQALAELLEVDFETAIKIQQEIFGATKYVGGKNTPLGDAKLPEQVKEKILQQLALPPESLNSKK
;
A
#
# COMPACT_ATOMS: atom_id res chain seq x y z
N MET A 1 -21.56 -18.16 -24.74
CA MET A 1 -22.84 -18.65 -25.32
C MET A 1 -22.86 -18.25 -26.78
N THR A 2 -23.20 -19.17 -27.67
CA THR A 2 -23.18 -18.97 -29.12
C THR A 2 -24.62 -18.95 -29.62
N TYR A 3 -25.08 -17.79 -30.09
CA TYR A 3 -26.33 -17.66 -30.83
C TYR A 3 -26.03 -17.76 -32.34
N PHE A 4 -26.99 -18.23 -33.12
CA PHE A 4 -26.83 -18.36 -34.56
C PHE A 4 -26.90 -16.98 -35.24
N VAL A 5 -25.97 -16.71 -36.16
CA VAL A 5 -25.94 -15.48 -36.96
C VAL A 5 -26.16 -15.89 -38.42
N PRO A 6 -27.32 -15.58 -39.01
CA PRO A 6 -27.59 -15.92 -40.40
C PRO A 6 -26.68 -15.11 -41.33
N GLN A 7 -26.11 -15.77 -42.34
CA GLN A 7 -25.23 -15.14 -43.34
C GLN A 7 -25.83 -15.17 -44.75
N THR A 8 -26.80 -16.05 -44.99
CA THR A 8 -27.43 -16.26 -46.30
C THR A 8 -28.95 -16.17 -46.21
N LEU A 9 -29.60 -16.03 -47.37
CA LEU A 9 -31.07 -16.08 -47.44
C LEU A 9 -31.60 -17.47 -47.02
N GLU A 10 -30.88 -18.53 -47.38
CA GLU A 10 -31.21 -19.91 -47.00
C GLU A 10 -31.28 -20.06 -45.47
N ASP A 11 -30.34 -19.47 -44.73
CA ASP A 11 -30.36 -19.47 -43.27
C ASP A 11 -31.65 -18.85 -42.69
N ILE A 12 -32.12 -17.74 -43.28
CA ILE A 12 -33.32 -17.05 -42.83
C ILE A 12 -34.58 -17.85 -43.17
N LEU A 13 -34.61 -18.52 -44.32
CA LEU A 13 -35.69 -19.42 -44.70
C LEU A 13 -35.74 -20.64 -43.79
N GLU A 14 -34.60 -21.24 -43.43
CA GLU A 14 -34.54 -22.32 -42.44
C GLU A 14 -35.04 -21.87 -41.06
N MET A 15 -34.69 -20.65 -40.63
CA MET A 15 -35.22 -20.08 -39.39
C MET A 15 -36.75 -19.91 -39.44
N GLN A 16 -37.28 -19.51 -40.59
CA GLN A 16 -38.73 -19.39 -40.82
C GLN A 16 -39.41 -20.77 -40.74
N GLU A 17 -38.85 -21.78 -41.41
CA GLU A 17 -39.40 -23.15 -41.40
C GLU A 17 -39.34 -23.80 -40.01
N ARG A 18 -38.27 -23.56 -39.25
CA ARG A 18 -38.14 -24.02 -37.86
C ARG A 18 -39.12 -23.32 -36.92
N GLY A 19 -39.64 -22.16 -37.32
CA GLY A 19 -40.55 -21.36 -36.53
C GLY A 19 -39.85 -20.64 -35.38
N ASP A 20 -38.63 -20.17 -35.61
CA ASP A 20 -37.86 -19.40 -34.63
C ASP A 20 -38.60 -18.10 -34.30
N SER A 21 -38.86 -17.90 -33.01
CA SER A 21 -39.47 -16.69 -32.49
C SER A 21 -38.43 -15.74 -31.91
N GLU A 22 -38.75 -14.44 -31.86
CA GLU A 22 -37.97 -13.47 -31.09
C GLU A 22 -37.73 -13.96 -29.66
N ASN A 23 -36.51 -13.71 -29.17
CA ASN A 23 -36.07 -14.17 -27.87
C ASN A 23 -35.00 -13.22 -27.33
N ALA A 24 -34.35 -13.57 -26.22
CA ALA A 24 -33.33 -12.71 -25.60
C ALA A 24 -32.16 -12.36 -26.53
N THR A 25 -31.85 -13.18 -27.53
CA THR A 25 -30.71 -13.00 -28.45
C THR A 25 -31.10 -12.70 -29.89
N LEU A 26 -32.39 -12.66 -30.22
CA LEU A 26 -32.87 -12.48 -31.60
C LEU A 26 -33.99 -11.44 -31.64
N GLU A 27 -33.89 -10.50 -32.57
CA GLU A 27 -34.87 -9.46 -32.85
C GLU A 27 -35.15 -9.35 -34.34
N PHE A 28 -36.41 -9.13 -34.68
CA PHE A 28 -36.88 -8.90 -36.03
C PHE A 28 -37.37 -7.45 -36.19
N LYS A 29 -37.04 -6.83 -37.32
CA LYS A 29 -37.56 -5.51 -37.70
C LYS A 29 -38.00 -5.47 -39.15
N SER A 30 -39.21 -4.99 -39.36
CA SER A 30 -39.75 -4.71 -40.69
C SER A 30 -38.99 -3.56 -41.37
N CYS A 31 -38.89 -3.60 -42.70
CA CYS A 31 -38.35 -2.50 -43.51
C CYS A 31 -39.17 -1.20 -43.35
N ARG A 32 -40.42 -1.27 -42.87
CA ARG A 32 -41.26 -0.11 -42.54
C ARG A 32 -40.62 0.82 -41.51
N LEU A 33 -39.64 0.32 -40.74
CA LEU A 33 -38.80 1.15 -39.87
C LEU A 33 -38.20 2.34 -40.65
N PHE A 34 -37.77 2.12 -41.91
CA PHE A 34 -37.13 3.14 -42.73
C PHE A 34 -38.08 4.19 -43.32
N ALA A 35 -39.40 4.02 -43.19
CA ALA A 35 -40.38 5.04 -43.57
C ALA A 35 -40.40 6.23 -42.61
N GLN A 36 -39.76 6.10 -41.44
CA GLN A 36 -39.71 7.14 -40.42
C GLN A 36 -38.56 8.14 -40.69
N LYS A 37 -38.52 9.24 -39.93
CA LYS A 37 -37.39 10.18 -39.98
C LYS A 37 -36.11 9.48 -39.50
N ASN A 38 -34.98 9.79 -40.15
CA ASN A 38 -33.66 9.21 -39.81
C ASN A 38 -33.34 9.25 -38.32
N GLU A 39 -33.64 10.36 -37.63
CA GLU A 39 -33.39 10.50 -36.18
C GLU A 39 -34.11 9.43 -35.35
N LYS A 40 -35.39 9.18 -35.63
CA LYS A 40 -36.20 8.18 -34.92
C LYS A 40 -35.78 6.75 -35.23
N ILE A 41 -35.29 6.51 -36.46
CA ILE A 41 -34.72 5.23 -36.86
C ILE A 41 -33.49 4.92 -36.01
N PHE A 42 -32.54 5.87 -35.95
CA PHE A 42 -31.31 5.69 -35.18
C PHE A 42 -31.56 5.65 -33.67
N GLU A 43 -32.52 6.41 -33.14
CA GLU A 43 -32.92 6.30 -31.73
C GLU A 43 -33.41 4.88 -31.41
N THR A 44 -34.33 4.34 -32.22
CA THR A 44 -34.88 2.98 -32.04
C THR A 44 -33.77 1.94 -32.13
N LEU A 45 -32.95 1.99 -33.17
CA LEU A 45 -31.86 1.03 -33.38
C LEU A 45 -30.78 1.14 -32.30
N SER A 46 -30.41 2.36 -31.88
CA SER A 46 -29.41 2.56 -30.81
C SER A 46 -29.87 1.94 -29.49
N ARG A 47 -31.17 2.03 -29.19
CA ARG A 47 -31.75 1.43 -27.99
C ARG A 47 -31.68 -0.10 -28.02
N GLU A 48 -32.06 -0.72 -29.14
CA GLU A 48 -31.99 -2.19 -29.30
C GLU A 48 -30.54 -2.69 -29.22
N ILE A 49 -29.62 -2.04 -29.94
CA ILE A 49 -28.22 -2.44 -30.04
C ILE A 49 -27.48 -2.28 -28.70
N THR A 50 -27.70 -1.16 -28.00
CA THR A 50 -27.14 -0.98 -26.65
C THR A 50 -27.73 -1.96 -25.65
N ALA A 51 -29.01 -2.33 -25.78
CA ALA A 51 -29.61 -3.34 -24.93
C ALA A 51 -28.97 -4.72 -25.13
N PHE A 52 -28.67 -5.11 -26.37
CA PHE A 52 -27.93 -6.33 -26.67
C PHE A 52 -26.51 -6.31 -26.07
N SER A 53 -25.75 -5.25 -26.33
CA SER A 53 -24.35 -5.16 -25.91
C SER A 53 -24.16 -5.09 -24.39
N ASN A 54 -25.14 -4.52 -23.68
CA ASN A 54 -25.20 -4.48 -22.20
C ASN A 54 -25.70 -5.79 -21.57
N SER A 55 -26.17 -6.72 -22.40
CA SER A 55 -26.72 -8.02 -21.97
C SER A 55 -25.79 -9.15 -22.45
N ILE A 56 -26.35 -10.22 -23.01
CA ILE A 56 -25.59 -11.40 -23.50
C ILE A 56 -25.18 -11.29 -24.98
N GLY A 57 -25.43 -10.14 -25.62
CA GLY A 57 -25.36 -9.99 -27.07
C GLY A 57 -26.57 -10.55 -27.80
N GLY A 58 -26.55 -10.47 -29.13
CA GLY A 58 -27.59 -11.02 -29.99
C GLY A 58 -27.51 -10.55 -31.43
N VAL A 59 -28.56 -10.86 -32.18
CA VAL A 59 -28.71 -10.58 -33.61
C VAL A 59 -30.00 -9.81 -33.83
N LEU A 60 -29.90 -8.74 -34.62
CA LEU A 60 -31.02 -7.98 -35.12
C LEU A 60 -31.10 -8.15 -36.64
N ILE A 61 -32.23 -8.66 -37.14
CA ILE A 61 -32.48 -8.82 -38.57
C ILE A 61 -33.49 -7.78 -39.03
N ILE A 62 -33.10 -6.98 -40.03
CA ILE A 62 -33.94 -5.96 -40.64
C ILE A 62 -34.37 -6.40 -42.04
N GLY A 63 -35.66 -6.27 -42.33
CA GLY A 63 -36.30 -6.70 -43.57
C GLY A 63 -37.17 -7.95 -43.40
N VAL A 64 -37.61 -8.24 -42.18
CA VAL A 64 -38.52 -9.36 -41.87
C VAL A 64 -39.72 -8.83 -41.08
N GLU A 65 -40.92 -9.28 -41.43
CA GLU A 65 -42.13 -9.07 -40.65
C GLU A 65 -42.34 -10.24 -39.69
N GLU A 66 -42.88 -9.92 -38.52
CA GLU A 66 -43.21 -10.89 -37.49
C GLU A 66 -44.73 -11.16 -37.45
N ASP A 67 -45.12 -12.37 -37.05
CA ASP A 67 -46.52 -12.71 -36.76
C ASP A 67 -46.90 -12.40 -35.29
N THR A 68 -48.09 -12.80 -34.88
CA THR A 68 -48.56 -12.64 -33.50
C THR A 68 -47.77 -13.44 -32.47
N ASP A 69 -47.10 -14.52 -32.91
CA ASP A 69 -46.23 -15.37 -32.09
C ASP A 69 -44.76 -14.93 -32.16
N ARG A 70 -44.47 -13.79 -32.82
CA ARG A 70 -43.13 -13.23 -33.07
C ARG A 70 -42.21 -14.13 -33.89
N ARG A 71 -42.78 -14.95 -34.76
CA ARG A 71 -42.06 -15.72 -35.77
C ARG A 71 -42.00 -14.96 -37.08
N ILE A 72 -41.07 -15.34 -37.95
CA ILE A 72 -40.95 -14.77 -39.29
C ILE A 72 -42.22 -15.08 -40.09
N SER A 73 -43.02 -14.05 -40.36
CA SER A 73 -44.25 -14.18 -41.17
C SER A 73 -43.95 -13.99 -42.65
N GLU A 74 -43.20 -12.94 -42.98
CA GLU A 74 -42.87 -12.55 -44.35
C GLU A 74 -41.48 -11.90 -44.40
N ILE A 75 -40.75 -12.17 -45.49
CA ILE A 75 -39.49 -11.47 -45.79
C ILE A 75 -39.85 -10.25 -46.64
N VAL A 76 -39.64 -9.05 -46.09
CA VAL A 76 -39.95 -7.78 -46.76
C VAL A 76 -38.65 -6.99 -46.94
N PRO A 77 -37.98 -7.11 -48.10
CA PRO A 77 -36.66 -6.55 -48.29
C PRO A 77 -36.63 -5.02 -48.26
N ILE A 78 -35.44 -4.50 -47.96
CA ILE A 78 -35.13 -3.08 -48.05
C ILE A 78 -34.87 -2.76 -49.52
N THR A 79 -35.73 -1.95 -50.12
CA THR A 79 -35.63 -1.57 -51.53
C THR A 79 -34.79 -0.30 -51.77
N ASP A 80 -34.56 0.52 -50.72
CA ASP A 80 -33.75 1.73 -50.81
C ASP A 80 -32.25 1.41 -50.71
N SER A 81 -31.56 1.46 -51.86
CA SER A 81 -30.11 1.27 -51.96
C SER A 81 -29.26 2.19 -51.08
N LYS A 82 -29.79 3.34 -50.63
CA LYS A 82 -29.05 4.25 -49.71
C LYS A 82 -29.00 3.73 -48.28
N LYS A 83 -29.87 2.78 -47.91
CA LYS A 83 -29.94 2.18 -46.58
C LYS A 83 -29.07 0.92 -46.53
N HIS A 84 -27.78 1.10 -46.79
CA HIS A 84 -26.77 0.05 -46.78
C HIS A 84 -26.07 -0.05 -45.42
N GLU A 85 -25.21 -1.07 -45.25
CA GLU A 85 -24.47 -1.38 -44.03
C GLU A 85 -23.72 -0.17 -43.45
N ALA A 86 -22.86 0.49 -44.24
CA ALA A 86 -22.10 1.66 -43.76
C ALA A 86 -22.99 2.85 -43.35
N TRP A 87 -24.16 3.04 -43.97
CA TRP A 87 -25.08 4.11 -43.55
C TRP A 87 -25.66 3.84 -42.15
N ILE A 88 -25.97 2.56 -41.85
CA ILE A 88 -26.42 2.15 -40.52
C ILE A 88 -25.27 2.28 -39.51
N GLU A 89 -24.09 1.80 -39.86
CA GLU A 89 -22.90 1.85 -39.01
C GLU A 89 -22.54 3.28 -38.60
N ASP A 90 -22.36 4.20 -39.57
CA ASP A 90 -22.02 5.60 -39.32
C ASP A 90 -23.09 6.30 -38.49
N GLY A 91 -24.36 6.01 -38.77
CA GLY A 91 -25.49 6.57 -38.06
C GLY A 91 -25.60 6.10 -36.61
N LEU A 92 -25.16 4.88 -36.30
CA LEU A 92 -25.21 4.31 -34.95
C LEU A 92 -23.98 4.65 -34.13
N LEU A 93 -22.78 4.48 -34.67
CA LEU A 93 -21.52 4.71 -33.95
C LEU A 93 -21.37 6.15 -33.47
N SER A 94 -21.91 7.12 -34.23
CA SER A 94 -21.93 8.52 -33.83
C SER A 94 -22.88 8.84 -32.66
N ARG A 95 -23.77 7.92 -32.28
CA ARG A 95 -24.83 8.13 -31.28
C ARG A 95 -24.75 7.22 -30.06
N ILE A 96 -23.86 6.23 -30.07
CA ILE A 96 -23.65 5.29 -28.96
C ILE A 96 -22.35 5.62 -28.25
N THR A 97 -22.35 5.64 -26.92
CA THR A 97 -21.15 5.96 -26.12
C THR A 97 -21.04 5.05 -24.88
N PRO A 98 -19.87 4.43 -24.60
CA PRO A 98 -18.67 4.36 -25.44
C PRO A 98 -18.95 3.67 -26.79
N SER A 99 -18.04 3.84 -27.76
CA SER A 99 -18.21 3.24 -29.09
C SER A 99 -18.32 1.71 -28.98
N LEU A 100 -19.17 1.12 -29.83
CA LEU A 100 -19.51 -0.29 -29.82
C LEU A 100 -18.92 -0.96 -31.07
N HIS A 101 -18.39 -2.18 -30.91
CA HIS A 101 -18.02 -3.02 -32.04
C HIS A 101 -19.22 -3.91 -32.41
N LEU A 102 -19.67 -3.84 -33.66
CA LEU A 102 -20.76 -4.63 -34.20
C LEU A 102 -20.45 -5.02 -35.65
N THR A 103 -21.06 -6.09 -36.14
CA THR A 103 -20.88 -6.54 -37.53
C THR A 103 -22.21 -6.46 -38.25
N ILE A 104 -22.24 -5.80 -39.41
CA ILE A 104 -23.43 -5.70 -40.26
C ILE A 104 -23.16 -6.50 -41.52
N ALA A 105 -23.95 -7.55 -41.76
CA ALA A 105 -23.95 -8.31 -42.99
C ALA A 105 -25.16 -7.92 -43.84
N ARG A 106 -24.93 -7.79 -45.15
CA ARG A 106 -25.98 -7.56 -46.13
C ARG A 106 -26.25 -8.85 -46.90
N ILE A 107 -27.52 -9.24 -46.95
CA ILE A 107 -27.98 -10.42 -47.70
C ILE A 107 -28.83 -9.92 -48.86
N GLU A 108 -28.36 -10.12 -50.08
CA GLU A 108 -29.11 -9.76 -51.29
C GLU A 108 -30.27 -10.74 -51.50
N VAL A 109 -31.44 -10.20 -51.86
CA VAL A 109 -32.64 -10.98 -52.18
C VAL A 109 -33.32 -10.38 -53.41
N ASP A 110 -34.34 -11.06 -53.93
CA ASP A 110 -35.10 -10.52 -55.06
C ASP A 110 -35.72 -9.16 -54.68
N GLU A 111 -35.48 -8.15 -55.53
CA GLU A 111 -35.98 -6.78 -55.39
C GLU A 111 -35.43 -5.96 -54.20
N GLY A 112 -34.39 -6.41 -53.48
CA GLY A 112 -33.74 -5.60 -52.44
C GLY A 112 -32.71 -6.36 -51.59
N HIS A 113 -32.54 -5.94 -50.33
CA HIS A 113 -31.61 -6.60 -49.41
C HIS A 113 -32.13 -6.66 -47.97
N LEU A 114 -31.58 -7.59 -47.19
CA LEU A 114 -31.75 -7.70 -45.74
C LEU A 114 -30.48 -7.26 -45.04
N LEU A 115 -30.61 -6.76 -43.82
CA LEU A 115 -29.46 -6.40 -42.97
C LEU A 115 -29.49 -7.25 -41.70
N VAL A 116 -28.40 -7.96 -41.45
CA VAL A 116 -28.19 -8.75 -40.23
C VAL A 116 -27.13 -8.04 -39.41
N ILE A 117 -27.51 -7.57 -38.22
CA ILE A 117 -26.64 -6.86 -37.29
C ILE A 117 -26.31 -7.81 -36.14
N ASN A 118 -25.07 -8.29 -36.09
CA ASN A 118 -24.54 -9.05 -34.97
C ASN A 118 -23.94 -8.10 -33.92
N VAL A 119 -24.50 -8.14 -32.71
CA VAL A 119 -24.06 -7.34 -31.57
C VAL A 119 -23.53 -8.26 -30.48
N PRO A 120 -22.20 -8.45 -30.36
CA PRO A 120 -21.64 -9.24 -29.29
C PRO A 120 -21.83 -8.57 -27.92
N PRO A 121 -21.77 -9.33 -26.82
CA PRO A 121 -21.67 -8.75 -25.49
C PRO A 121 -20.39 -7.91 -25.40
N SER A 122 -20.49 -6.69 -24.86
CA SER A 122 -19.36 -5.76 -24.88
C SER A 122 -18.58 -5.76 -23.57
N ARG A 123 -17.24 -5.78 -23.69
CA ARG A 123 -16.31 -5.59 -22.56
C ARG A 123 -16.21 -4.13 -22.11
N ALA A 124 -16.70 -3.19 -22.92
CA ALA A 124 -16.78 -1.77 -22.58
C ALA A 124 -18.19 -1.37 -22.07
N ALA A 125 -19.05 -2.34 -21.78
CA ALA A 125 -20.36 -2.09 -21.22
C ALA A 125 -20.24 -1.34 -19.86
N PRO A 126 -21.20 -0.47 -19.52
CA PRO A 126 -22.46 -0.24 -20.22
C PRO A 126 -22.34 0.83 -21.32
N HIS A 127 -23.00 0.57 -22.45
CA HIS A 127 -23.21 1.49 -23.56
C HIS A 127 -24.49 2.30 -23.38
N GLN A 128 -24.37 3.60 -23.63
CA GLN A 128 -25.43 4.58 -23.59
C GLN A 128 -26.03 4.78 -25.00
N SER A 129 -27.35 4.83 -25.07
CA SER A 129 -28.13 5.04 -26.31
C SER A 129 -28.18 6.54 -26.68
N ALA A 130 -28.70 6.85 -27.89
CA ALA A 130 -28.81 8.21 -28.41
C ALA A 130 -29.58 9.17 -27.49
N ASP A 131 -30.54 8.65 -26.73
CA ASP A 131 -31.36 9.41 -25.77
C ASP A 131 -30.68 9.64 -24.40
N LYS A 132 -29.41 9.25 -24.27
CA LYS A 132 -28.60 9.33 -23.04
C LYS A 132 -29.07 8.40 -21.93
N ARG A 133 -29.81 7.33 -22.24
CA ARG A 133 -30.19 6.29 -21.28
C ARG A 133 -29.44 4.98 -21.54
N PHE A 134 -29.36 4.17 -20.49
CA PHE A 134 -28.82 2.82 -20.55
C PHE A 134 -29.98 1.84 -20.64
N TYR A 135 -29.85 0.85 -21.50
CA TYR A 135 -30.88 -0.15 -21.74
C TYR A 135 -30.29 -1.55 -21.60
N ALA A 136 -31.13 -2.50 -21.20
CA ALA A 136 -30.81 -3.92 -21.22
C ALA A 136 -32.01 -4.72 -21.69
N ARG A 137 -31.71 -5.94 -22.15
CA ARG A 137 -32.71 -6.84 -22.71
C ARG A 137 -33.26 -7.74 -21.62
N ARG A 138 -34.59 -7.72 -21.45
CA ARG A 138 -35.33 -8.61 -20.56
C ARG A 138 -36.25 -9.47 -21.41
N LEU A 139 -35.71 -10.59 -21.90
CA LEU A 139 -36.35 -11.45 -22.90
C LEU A 139 -36.66 -10.66 -24.19
N PHE A 140 -37.92 -10.26 -24.36
CA PHE A 140 -38.43 -9.58 -25.56
C PHE A 140 -38.65 -8.08 -25.36
N ARG A 141 -38.23 -7.52 -24.22
CA ARG A 141 -38.36 -6.09 -23.94
C ARG A 141 -37.00 -5.45 -23.78
N VAL A 142 -36.93 -4.22 -24.26
CA VAL A 142 -35.82 -3.31 -23.95
C VAL A 142 -36.27 -2.34 -22.89
N ASP A 143 -35.83 -2.60 -21.66
CA ASP A 143 -36.16 -1.80 -20.49
C ASP A 143 -34.98 -0.88 -20.13
N PRO A 144 -35.25 0.34 -19.64
CA PRO A 144 -34.19 1.19 -19.11
C PRO A 144 -33.59 0.57 -17.85
N LEU A 145 -32.27 0.62 -17.75
CA LEU A 145 -31.51 0.14 -16.60
C LEU A 145 -31.64 1.11 -15.42
N LEU A 146 -31.80 0.56 -14.22
CA LEU A 146 -31.71 1.30 -12.97
C LEU A 146 -30.23 1.59 -12.63
N SER A 147 -29.96 2.61 -11.83
CA SER A 147 -28.58 3.02 -11.50
C SER A 147 -27.71 1.87 -10.95
N PHE A 148 -28.27 1.03 -10.08
CA PHE A 148 -27.54 -0.12 -9.54
C PHE A 148 -27.26 -1.20 -10.59
N GLU A 149 -28.13 -1.38 -11.59
CA GLU A 149 -27.91 -2.34 -12.68
C GLU A 149 -26.83 -1.81 -13.63
N VAL A 150 -26.78 -0.50 -13.86
CA VAL A 150 -25.71 0.15 -14.64
C VAL A 150 -24.36 -0.04 -13.95
N ASP A 151 -24.30 0.20 -12.63
CA ASP A 151 -23.08 0.00 -11.85
C ASP A 151 -22.66 -1.48 -11.82
N ASP A 152 -23.62 -2.40 -11.71
CA ASP A 152 -23.36 -3.84 -11.77
C ASP A 152 -22.80 -4.27 -13.14
N ILE A 153 -23.39 -3.82 -14.25
CA ILE A 153 -22.87 -4.10 -15.60
C ILE A 153 -21.47 -3.52 -15.77
N ARG A 154 -21.24 -2.29 -15.31
CA ARG A 154 -19.91 -1.65 -15.37
C ARG A 154 -18.88 -2.46 -14.60
N ARG A 155 -19.24 -2.96 -13.41
CA ARG A 155 -18.37 -3.82 -12.61
C ARG A 155 -18.13 -5.16 -13.26
N ARG A 156 -19.16 -5.81 -13.84
CA ARG A 156 -19.00 -7.07 -14.59
C ARG A 156 -18.09 -6.92 -15.80
N ALA A 157 -18.23 -5.83 -16.55
CA ALA A 157 -17.37 -5.52 -17.68
C ALA A 157 -15.92 -5.27 -17.24
N ALA A 158 -15.73 -4.51 -16.16
CA ALA A 158 -14.42 -4.30 -15.54
C ALA A 158 -13.82 -5.59 -14.96
N ALA A 159 -14.63 -6.50 -14.42
CA ALA A 159 -14.21 -7.81 -13.93
C ALA A 159 -13.87 -8.78 -15.06
N MET A 160 -14.60 -8.73 -16.18
CA MET A 160 -14.21 -9.42 -17.41
C MET A 160 -12.96 -8.81 -18.05
N ALA A 161 -12.62 -7.57 -17.72
CA ALA A 161 -11.31 -6.97 -17.96
C ALA A 161 -10.37 -7.11 -16.74
N GLY A 162 -10.83 -7.83 -15.71
CA GLY A 162 -10.31 -7.84 -14.35
C GLY A 162 -9.02 -8.59 -14.31
N GLY A 163 -7.94 -7.83 -14.38
CA GLY A 163 -6.62 -8.30 -14.02
C GLY A 163 -6.07 -7.50 -12.87
N ALA A 164 -5.00 -8.02 -12.31
CA ALA A 164 -4.14 -7.26 -11.44
C ALA A 164 -3.52 -6.08 -12.22
N ASN A 165 -3.48 -4.90 -11.63
CA ASN A 165 -2.79 -3.74 -12.17
C ASN A 165 -1.44 -3.57 -11.47
N LEU A 166 -0.36 -3.39 -12.23
CA LEU A 166 0.95 -3.02 -11.72
C LEU A 166 1.22 -1.53 -11.94
N SER A 167 1.55 -0.83 -10.87
CA SER A 167 2.09 0.53 -10.92
C SER A 167 3.50 0.55 -10.35
N VAL A 168 4.41 1.24 -11.06
CA VAL A 168 5.80 1.41 -10.66
C VAL A 168 6.05 2.90 -10.44
N LEU A 169 6.51 3.24 -9.24
CA LEU A 169 6.79 4.61 -8.83
C LEU A 169 8.27 4.77 -8.49
N PHE A 170 8.92 5.73 -9.14
CA PHE A 170 10.33 6.06 -8.98
C PHE A 170 10.45 7.30 -8.08
N GLN A 171 10.93 7.14 -6.84
CA GLN A 171 11.06 8.23 -5.87
C GLN A 171 12.35 8.11 -5.06
N GLY A 172 13.12 9.20 -4.97
CA GLY A 172 14.29 9.30 -4.07
C GLY A 172 15.42 8.29 -4.36
N GLY A 173 15.55 7.81 -5.60
CA GLY A 173 16.49 6.78 -6.02
C GLY A 173 16.00 5.35 -5.76
N ALA A 174 14.84 5.19 -5.14
CA ALA A 174 14.17 3.91 -4.94
C ALA A 174 13.07 3.70 -5.97
N ILE A 175 12.84 2.43 -6.32
CA ILE A 175 11.67 2.00 -7.08
C ILE A 175 10.68 1.40 -6.09
N SER A 176 9.41 1.75 -6.21
CA SER A 176 8.32 1.13 -5.46
C SER A 176 7.32 0.54 -6.45
N PHE A 177 6.91 -0.69 -6.18
CA PHE A 177 5.93 -1.41 -6.96
C PHE A 177 4.63 -1.48 -6.15
N ALA A 178 3.51 -1.34 -6.84
CA ALA A 178 2.19 -1.43 -6.28
C ALA A 178 1.32 -2.29 -7.18
N ILE A 179 0.90 -3.44 -6.67
CA ILE A 179 -0.05 -4.34 -7.32
C ILE A 179 -1.43 -4.07 -6.72
N GLU A 180 -2.42 -3.81 -7.56
CA GLU A 180 -3.80 -3.59 -7.16
C GLU A 180 -4.71 -4.59 -7.86
N ASN A 181 -5.53 -5.31 -7.11
CA ASN A 181 -6.55 -6.17 -7.70
C ASN A 181 -7.79 -5.34 -7.99
N GLU A 182 -7.94 -4.92 -9.25
CA GLU A 182 -9.12 -4.19 -9.74
C GLU A 182 -10.27 -5.14 -10.15
N GLY A 183 -10.04 -6.45 -10.11
CA GLY A 183 -11.02 -7.50 -10.38
C GLY A 183 -12.02 -7.71 -9.24
N LEU A 184 -13.10 -8.45 -9.53
CA LEU A 184 -14.12 -8.82 -8.54
C LEU A 184 -13.81 -10.11 -7.78
N GLU A 185 -12.89 -10.91 -8.30
CA GLU A 185 -12.45 -12.18 -7.71
C GLU A 185 -11.05 -12.04 -7.11
N ALA A 186 -10.74 -12.91 -6.14
CA ALA A 186 -9.40 -12.94 -5.59
C ALA A 186 -8.45 -13.49 -6.66
N ILE A 187 -7.30 -12.85 -6.78
CA ILE A 187 -6.20 -13.36 -7.60
C ILE A 187 -5.25 -14.15 -6.70
N PHE A 188 -4.75 -15.25 -7.22
CA PHE A 188 -3.88 -16.19 -6.53
C PHE A 188 -2.49 -16.21 -7.15
N ASP A 189 -1.51 -16.64 -6.36
CA ASP A 189 -0.12 -16.82 -6.78
C ASP A 189 0.37 -15.68 -7.69
N VAL A 190 0.50 -14.48 -7.13
CA VAL A 190 0.89 -13.28 -7.89
C VAL A 190 2.41 -13.09 -7.83
N TRP A 191 3.08 -13.11 -8.98
CA TRP A 191 4.53 -12.85 -9.10
C TRP A 191 4.87 -11.86 -10.20
N ILE A 192 6.11 -11.37 -10.17
CA ILE A 192 6.63 -10.43 -11.17
C ILE A 192 7.91 -10.98 -11.77
N ASP A 193 8.07 -10.81 -13.08
CA ASP A 193 9.30 -11.08 -13.81
C ASP A 193 9.78 -9.80 -14.51
N VAL A 194 11.08 -9.51 -14.41
CA VAL A 194 11.71 -8.40 -15.15
C VAL A 194 12.55 -9.00 -16.27
N LYS A 195 12.23 -8.64 -17.51
CA LYS A 195 12.94 -9.19 -18.66
C LYS A 195 14.42 -8.79 -18.64
N GLY A 196 15.30 -9.79 -18.69
CA GLY A 196 16.75 -9.59 -18.72
C GLY A 196 17.43 -9.61 -17.35
N ILE A 197 16.67 -9.74 -16.25
CA ILE A 197 17.21 -9.85 -14.90
C ILE A 197 16.63 -11.10 -14.23
N GLU A 198 17.45 -11.92 -13.59
CA GLU A 198 16.94 -13.03 -12.79
C GLU A 198 16.31 -12.51 -11.49
N ASN A 199 15.11 -12.99 -11.15
CA ASN A 199 14.43 -12.64 -9.90
C ASN A 199 15.27 -12.93 -8.65
N SER A 200 16.17 -13.91 -8.72
CA SER A 200 17.09 -14.24 -7.63
C SER A 200 18.12 -13.13 -7.37
N ASP A 201 18.54 -12.40 -8.40
CA ASP A 201 19.50 -11.30 -8.29
C ASP A 201 18.84 -10.03 -7.75
N ILE A 202 17.59 -9.77 -8.16
CA ILE A 202 16.76 -8.70 -7.59
C ILE A 202 16.58 -8.93 -6.08
N ALA A 203 16.29 -10.18 -5.68
CA ALA A 203 16.08 -10.53 -4.27
C ALA A 203 17.35 -10.43 -3.40
N LYS A 204 18.55 -10.68 -3.96
CA LYS A 204 19.83 -10.59 -3.23
C LYS A 204 20.24 -9.16 -2.89
N VAL A 205 19.94 -8.22 -3.79
CA VAL A 205 20.27 -6.79 -3.60
C VAL A 205 19.34 -6.14 -2.58
N TRP A 206 18.18 -6.74 -2.34
CA TRP A 206 17.22 -6.26 -1.37
C TRP A 206 17.51 -6.75 0.06
N THR A 207 16.89 -6.07 1.04
CA THR A 207 17.02 -6.31 2.48
C THR A 207 16.76 -7.77 2.83
N PRO A 208 17.54 -8.40 3.73
CA PRO A 208 17.35 -9.81 4.09
C PRO A 208 15.96 -10.03 4.72
N GLY A 209 15.05 -10.68 4.00
CA GLY A 209 13.79 -11.20 4.58
C GLY A 209 12.51 -11.10 3.74
N LEU A 210 12.48 -10.41 2.59
CA LEU A 210 11.32 -10.42 1.68
C LEU A 210 11.69 -11.02 0.32
N GLY A 211 11.49 -12.33 0.17
CA GLY A 211 11.55 -12.99 -1.15
C GLY A 211 10.34 -12.71 -2.05
N ARG A 212 9.34 -11.95 -1.59
CA ARG A 212 8.09 -11.71 -2.33
C ARG A 212 8.11 -10.36 -3.04
N PRO A 213 7.56 -10.23 -4.26
CA PRO A 213 6.96 -11.26 -5.12
C PRO A 213 7.94 -11.95 -6.09
N TYR A 214 9.26 -11.81 -5.89
CA TYR A 214 10.28 -12.23 -6.86
C TYR A 214 10.63 -13.72 -6.80
N THR A 215 10.94 -14.24 -5.61
CA THR A 215 11.26 -15.66 -5.37
C THR A 215 10.10 -16.43 -4.75
N GLU A 216 9.15 -15.73 -4.12
CA GLU A 216 7.90 -16.28 -3.60
C GLU A 216 6.70 -15.45 -4.10
N PRO A 217 5.64 -16.04 -4.66
CA PRO A 217 4.47 -15.28 -5.07
C PRO A 217 3.64 -14.81 -3.85
N PHE A 218 2.88 -13.73 -4.02
CA PHE A 218 1.78 -13.42 -3.10
C PHE A 218 0.67 -14.46 -3.31
N ARG A 219 0.39 -15.25 -2.27
CA ARG A 219 -0.60 -16.34 -2.36
C ARG A 219 -2.00 -15.88 -2.75
N ILE A 220 -2.40 -14.70 -2.28
CA ILE A 220 -3.74 -14.15 -2.53
C ILE A 220 -3.72 -12.62 -2.42
N ILE A 221 -4.44 -11.95 -3.31
CA ILE A 221 -4.78 -10.52 -3.21
C ILE A 221 -6.30 -10.41 -3.42
N HIS A 222 -7.00 -9.89 -2.42
CA HIS A 222 -8.45 -9.78 -2.49
C HIS A 222 -8.91 -8.64 -3.43
N PRO A 223 -10.17 -8.68 -3.91
CA PRO A 223 -10.75 -7.60 -4.71
C PRO A 223 -10.63 -6.24 -4.01
N GLY A 224 -10.14 -5.23 -4.74
CA GLY A 224 -9.91 -3.87 -4.23
C GLY A 224 -8.73 -3.74 -3.27
N GLU A 225 -7.94 -4.80 -3.08
CA GLU A 225 -6.77 -4.77 -2.22
C GLU A 225 -5.52 -4.34 -3.00
N ARG A 226 -4.74 -3.45 -2.38
CA ARG A 226 -3.48 -2.95 -2.92
C ARG A 226 -2.30 -3.43 -2.08
N ARG A 227 -1.26 -3.93 -2.75
CA ARG A 227 0.01 -4.38 -2.18
C ARG A 227 1.13 -3.48 -2.67
N ASN A 228 1.68 -2.69 -1.76
CA ASN A 228 2.87 -1.89 -2.04
C ASN A 228 4.11 -2.62 -1.51
N PHE A 229 5.16 -2.65 -2.30
CA PHE A 229 6.48 -3.17 -1.89
C PHE A 229 7.59 -2.38 -2.57
N LEU A 230 8.74 -2.31 -1.91
CA LEU A 230 9.91 -1.62 -2.44
C LEU A 230 10.68 -2.56 -3.38
N GLY A 231 11.16 -2.04 -4.49
CA GLY A 231 12.04 -2.72 -5.43
C GLY A 231 13.51 -2.49 -5.13
N ALA A 232 14.38 -3.04 -5.98
CA ALA A 232 15.79 -2.65 -6.00
C ALA A 232 15.94 -1.15 -6.34
N GLY A 233 17.09 -0.57 -5.96
CA GLY A 233 17.40 0.82 -6.28
C GLY A 233 17.35 1.08 -7.78
N PHE A 234 17.00 2.31 -8.18
CA PHE A 234 16.94 2.69 -9.59
C PHE A 234 18.25 2.39 -10.32
N ASP A 235 19.38 2.66 -9.66
CA ASP A 235 20.73 2.43 -10.20
C ASP A 235 20.97 0.95 -10.58
N PHE A 236 20.41 -0.01 -9.84
CA PHE A 236 20.56 -1.44 -10.14
C PHE A 236 19.93 -1.81 -11.48
N PHE A 237 18.73 -1.29 -11.77
CA PHE A 237 18.05 -1.55 -13.03
C PHE A 237 18.70 -0.80 -14.19
N GLU A 238 19.20 0.42 -13.95
CA GLU A 238 19.95 1.19 -14.95
C GLU A 238 21.26 0.51 -15.36
N GLU A 239 21.98 -0.10 -14.41
CA GLU A 239 23.24 -0.80 -14.69
C GLU A 239 23.05 -2.10 -15.48
N GLN A 240 21.90 -2.78 -15.32
CA GLN A 240 21.65 -4.10 -15.92
C GLN A 240 20.79 -4.06 -17.19
N LEU A 241 20.13 -2.94 -17.48
CA LEU A 241 19.20 -2.81 -18.62
C LEU A 241 19.61 -1.68 -19.57
N ASP A 242 19.49 -1.94 -20.87
CA ASP A 242 19.70 -0.95 -21.93
C ASP A 242 18.48 -0.02 -22.06
N ASP A 243 18.19 0.80 -21.04
CA ASP A 243 17.18 1.88 -21.01
C ASP A 243 15.70 1.43 -21.04
N ARG A 244 15.41 0.19 -21.42
CA ARG A 244 14.06 -0.37 -21.46
C ARG A 244 13.86 -1.42 -20.37
N MET A 245 12.83 -1.24 -19.56
CA MET A 245 12.41 -2.17 -18.51
C MET A 245 11.03 -2.74 -18.84
N ASP A 246 11.00 -4.01 -19.28
CA ASP A 246 9.76 -4.77 -19.47
C ASP A 246 9.48 -5.59 -18.20
N VAL A 247 8.39 -5.29 -17.50
CA VAL A 247 7.96 -5.96 -16.27
C VAL A 247 6.67 -6.72 -16.52
N THR A 248 6.69 -8.04 -16.34
CA THR A 248 5.52 -8.90 -16.50
C THR A 248 4.93 -9.22 -15.13
N LEU A 249 3.68 -8.84 -14.92
CA LEU A 249 2.87 -9.25 -13.78
C LEU A 249 2.12 -10.52 -14.14
N ASN A 250 2.31 -11.56 -13.35
CA ASN A 250 1.64 -12.84 -13.52
C ASN A 250 0.76 -13.13 -12.30
N TYR A 251 -0.42 -13.69 -12.55
CA TYR A 251 -1.34 -14.13 -11.51
C TYR A 251 -2.21 -15.29 -12.01
N THR A 252 -2.81 -16.00 -11.07
CA THR A 252 -3.75 -17.09 -11.34
C THR A 252 -5.15 -16.66 -10.91
N ASP A 253 -6.18 -16.91 -11.73
CA ASP A 253 -7.57 -16.68 -11.35
C ASP A 253 -8.16 -17.84 -10.52
N ASP A 254 -9.43 -17.73 -10.14
CA ASP A 254 -10.13 -18.76 -9.37
C ASP A 254 -10.39 -20.06 -10.17
N GLU A 255 -10.38 -19.98 -11.50
CA GLU A 255 -10.45 -21.10 -12.44
C GLU A 255 -9.08 -21.78 -12.67
N ASN A 256 -8.01 -21.37 -11.97
CA ASN A 256 -6.62 -21.81 -12.14
C ASN A 256 -6.01 -21.48 -13.51
N VAL A 257 -6.54 -20.48 -14.22
CA VAL A 257 -5.94 -19.97 -15.46
C VAL A 257 -4.87 -18.93 -15.10
N VAL A 258 -3.68 -19.11 -15.69
CA VAL A 258 -2.56 -18.17 -15.51
C VAL A 258 -2.69 -17.03 -16.51
N HIS A 259 -2.66 -15.80 -15.99
CA HIS A 259 -2.69 -14.56 -16.75
C HIS A 259 -1.36 -13.82 -16.60
N GLY A 260 -0.89 -13.21 -17.68
CA GLY A 260 0.35 -12.44 -17.71
C GLY A 260 0.16 -11.11 -18.43
N ILE A 261 0.43 -10.00 -17.75
CA ILE A 261 0.32 -8.63 -18.27
C ILE A 261 1.71 -8.00 -18.26
N THR A 262 2.17 -7.52 -19.41
CA THR A 262 3.50 -6.89 -19.53
C THR A 262 3.39 -5.37 -19.60
N TYR A 263 4.17 -4.69 -18.75
CA TYR A 263 4.30 -3.24 -18.66
C TYR A 263 5.70 -2.83 -19.11
N THR A 264 5.79 -1.89 -20.06
CA THR A 264 7.06 -1.36 -20.56
C THR A 264 7.30 0.04 -20.01
N TYR A 265 8.47 0.24 -19.39
CA TYR A 265 8.95 1.52 -18.88
C TYR A 265 10.28 1.90 -19.53
N TYR A 266 10.49 3.18 -19.81
CA TYR A 266 11.77 3.72 -20.28
C TYR A 266 12.48 4.39 -19.12
N LEU A 267 13.65 3.89 -18.73
CA LEU A 267 14.35 4.31 -17.51
C LEU A 267 14.84 5.76 -17.60
N LYS A 268 15.25 6.23 -18.79
CA LYS A 268 15.66 7.64 -19.00
C LYS A 268 14.58 8.66 -18.65
N ASP A 269 13.30 8.33 -18.80
CA ASP A 269 12.20 9.25 -18.49
C ASP A 269 12.14 9.56 -16.98
N PHE A 270 12.67 8.66 -16.15
CA PHE A 270 12.64 8.75 -14.69
C PHE A 270 13.96 9.22 -14.07
N HIS A 271 15.01 9.41 -14.88
CA HIS A 271 16.33 9.86 -14.41
C HIS A 271 16.28 11.20 -13.68
N SER A 272 15.43 12.11 -14.19
CA SER A 272 15.25 13.46 -13.65
C SER A 272 14.40 13.50 -12.37
N THR A 273 13.47 12.55 -12.19
CA THR A 273 12.52 12.50 -11.07
C THR A 273 13.04 11.62 -9.92
N ALA A 274 13.81 10.58 -10.21
CA ALA A 274 14.40 9.69 -9.21
C ALA A 274 15.39 10.44 -8.30
N ARG A 275 16.10 11.45 -8.80
CA ARG A 275 17.14 12.18 -8.02
C ARG A 275 16.61 13.34 -7.16
N LEU A 276 15.33 13.68 -7.28
CA LEU A 276 14.71 14.73 -6.47
C LEU A 276 14.34 14.14 -5.09
N ARG A 277 15.12 14.45 -4.06
CA ARG A 277 14.71 14.21 -2.67
C ARG A 277 13.52 15.11 -2.36
N THR A 278 12.50 14.56 -1.74
CA THR A 278 11.35 15.37 -1.30
C THR A 278 11.76 16.28 -0.13
N PRO A 279 11.12 17.46 0.05
CA PRO A 279 11.42 18.34 1.18
C PRO A 279 11.29 17.66 2.55
N HIS A 280 10.41 16.67 2.66
CA HIS A 280 10.24 15.87 3.87
C HIS A 280 11.42 14.93 4.14
N GLU A 281 12.01 14.32 3.12
CA GLU A 281 13.20 13.47 3.26
C GLU A 281 14.43 14.29 3.63
N GLU A 282 14.58 15.50 3.08
CA GLU A 282 15.65 16.41 3.51
C GLU A 282 15.49 16.84 4.98
N LEU A 283 14.26 17.12 5.41
CA LEU A 283 13.94 17.41 6.81
C LEU A 283 14.26 16.22 7.74
N LEU A 284 13.96 15.00 7.31
CA LEU A 284 14.28 13.78 8.06
C LEU A 284 15.79 13.57 8.18
N ASP A 285 16.54 13.70 7.09
CA ASP A 285 18.01 13.57 7.11
C ASP A 285 18.67 14.66 7.99
N GLN A 286 18.15 15.89 7.93
CA GLN A 286 18.56 16.95 8.86
C GLN A 286 18.20 16.62 10.31
N GLY A 287 17.04 16.01 10.55
CA GLY A 287 16.61 15.54 11.87
C GLY A 287 17.52 14.46 12.43
N ILE A 288 17.86 13.44 11.63
CA ILE A 288 18.79 12.37 12.00
C ILE A 288 20.17 12.95 12.34
N LYS A 289 20.71 13.84 11.50
CA LYS A 289 21.98 14.53 11.78
C LYS A 289 21.95 15.35 13.07
N LYS A 290 20.82 15.97 13.42
CA LYS A 290 20.65 16.68 14.70
C LYS A 290 20.60 15.72 15.89
N LEU A 291 19.95 14.57 15.74
CA LEU A 291 19.91 13.52 16.76
C LEU A 291 21.30 12.91 17.01
N GLU A 292 22.06 12.60 15.96
CA GLU A 292 23.45 12.14 16.08
C GLU A 292 24.33 13.17 16.80
N LYS A 293 24.15 14.46 16.51
CA LYS A 293 24.85 15.54 17.22
C LYS A 293 24.47 15.60 18.70
N LEU A 294 23.19 15.40 19.02
CA LEU A 294 22.72 15.32 20.41
C LEU A 294 23.30 14.11 21.15
N GLU A 295 23.34 12.95 20.50
CA GLU A 295 23.95 11.74 21.07
C GLU A 295 25.43 11.94 21.41
N ARG A 296 26.19 12.58 20.50
CA ARG A 296 27.58 12.97 20.75
C ARG A 296 27.70 13.93 21.91
N ALA A 297 26.89 15.00 21.94
CA ALA A 297 26.91 15.99 23.01
C ALA A 297 26.55 15.37 24.38
N LEU A 298 25.60 14.43 24.44
CA LEU A 298 25.27 13.70 25.66
C LEU A 298 26.39 12.77 26.10
N SER A 299 27.07 12.13 25.15
CA SER A 299 28.24 11.28 25.44
C SER A 299 29.41 12.10 25.99
N ASP A 300 29.66 13.27 25.40
CA ASP A 300 30.68 14.21 25.87
C ASP A 300 30.32 14.75 27.26
N LEU A 301 29.06 15.14 27.49
CA LEU A 301 28.58 15.57 28.82
C LEU A 301 28.72 14.45 29.86
N ALA A 302 28.38 13.21 29.51
CA ALA A 302 28.54 12.06 30.40
C ALA A 302 30.01 11.79 30.74
N ARG A 303 30.93 12.06 29.80
CA ARG A 303 32.37 12.01 30.03
C ARG A 303 32.82 13.15 30.94
N ASP A 304 32.42 14.39 30.67
CA ASP A 304 32.78 15.55 31.49
C ASP A 304 32.27 15.41 32.93
N ILE A 305 31.04 14.90 33.13
CA ILE A 305 30.49 14.60 34.45
C ILE A 305 31.31 13.54 35.17
N ARG A 306 31.82 12.53 34.44
CA ARG A 306 32.70 11.50 35.00
C ARG A 306 34.04 12.09 35.42
N GLU A 307 34.64 12.93 34.58
CA GLU A 307 35.89 13.63 34.87
C GLU A 307 35.73 14.60 36.06
N ILE A 308 34.60 15.31 36.16
CA ILE A 308 34.27 16.15 37.34
C ILE A 308 34.10 15.29 38.60
N ARG A 309 33.42 14.14 38.50
CA ARG A 309 33.25 13.22 39.63
C ARG A 309 34.57 12.62 40.09
N GLU A 310 35.49 12.34 39.17
CA GLU A 310 36.83 11.85 39.48
C GLU A 310 37.72 12.95 40.07
N CYS A 311 37.64 14.19 39.55
CA CYS A 311 38.31 15.36 40.12
C CYS A 311 37.74 15.81 41.49
N ALA A 312 36.49 15.47 41.81
CA ALA A 312 35.87 15.73 43.12
C ALA A 312 36.40 14.83 44.25
N PHE A 313 37.22 13.81 43.94
CA PHE A 313 38.02 13.10 44.92
C PHE A 313 39.39 13.77 45.06
N HIS A 314 39.45 14.91 45.75
CA HIS A 314 40.75 15.50 46.12
C HIS A 314 41.51 14.51 47.03
N PRO A 315 42.85 14.38 46.94
CA PRO A 315 43.64 13.45 47.76
C PRO A 315 43.46 13.60 49.27
N THR A 316 42.93 14.73 49.72
CA THR A 316 42.59 15.01 51.13
C THR A 316 41.20 14.51 51.54
N GLY A 317 40.32 14.12 50.60
CA GLY A 317 38.94 13.70 50.89
C GLY A 317 37.94 14.84 51.11
N LEU A 318 38.35 16.10 50.89
CA LEU A 318 37.43 17.24 50.94
C LEU A 318 36.72 17.40 49.60
N ASN A 319 35.42 17.10 49.58
CA ASN A 319 34.54 17.29 48.43
C ASN A 319 34.07 18.76 48.38
N LEU A 320 34.03 19.41 47.23
CA LEU A 320 33.37 20.72 47.04
C LEU A 320 31.84 20.56 47.01
N SER A 321 31.29 19.90 48.03
CA SER A 321 29.86 19.73 48.21
C SER A 321 29.27 20.96 48.91
N LYS A 322 27.97 21.21 48.70
CA LYS A 322 27.24 22.26 49.44
C LYS A 322 27.42 22.10 50.96
N THR A 323 27.43 20.86 51.45
CA THR A 323 27.65 20.53 52.86
C THR A 323 29.03 20.99 53.36
N THR A 324 30.07 20.80 52.55
CA THR A 324 31.44 21.23 52.89
C THR A 324 31.56 22.75 52.93
N LEU A 325 30.93 23.46 52.00
CA LEU A 325 30.89 24.93 52.00
C LEU A 325 30.10 25.48 53.20
N SER A 326 28.97 24.86 53.55
CA SER A 326 28.16 25.22 54.73
C SER A 326 28.92 25.06 56.04
N VAL A 327 29.67 23.96 56.22
CA VAL A 327 30.48 23.75 57.43
C VAL A 327 31.65 24.74 57.51
N LEU A 328 32.32 25.02 56.40
CA LEU A 328 33.39 26.03 56.35
C LEU A 328 32.88 27.46 56.58
N ALA A 329 31.64 27.75 56.18
CA ALA A 329 30.98 29.04 56.41
C ALA A 329 30.50 29.22 57.87
N GLY A 330 30.65 28.21 58.72
CA GLY A 330 30.29 28.28 60.15
C GLY A 330 28.79 28.19 60.44
N GLU A 331 28.01 27.55 59.56
CA GLU A 331 26.57 27.32 59.81
C GLU A 331 26.37 26.38 61.02
N GLU A 332 25.64 26.84 62.04
CA GLU A 332 25.41 26.08 63.27
C GLU A 332 24.60 24.79 63.01
N GLY A 333 25.10 23.66 63.54
CA GLY A 333 24.41 22.37 63.52
C GLY A 333 24.73 21.46 62.31
N VAL A 334 25.56 21.91 61.37
CA VAL A 334 26.00 21.06 60.24
C VAL A 334 27.26 20.29 60.64
N LYS A 335 27.20 18.95 60.54
CA LYS A 335 28.33 18.06 60.82
C LYS A 335 28.97 17.55 59.53
N TRP A 336 30.27 17.27 59.58
CA TRP A 336 30.99 16.68 58.45
C TRP A 336 30.50 15.25 58.17
N PRO A 337 30.31 14.85 56.90
CA PRO A 337 29.93 13.49 56.56
C PRO A 337 31.13 12.55 56.81
N GLY A 338 31.18 11.91 57.98
CA GLY A 338 32.31 11.09 58.41
C GLY A 338 32.62 9.92 57.45
N GLU A 339 31.58 9.34 56.84
CA GLU A 339 31.74 8.30 55.81
C GLU A 339 32.51 8.79 54.58
N ALA A 340 32.44 10.08 54.23
CA ALA A 340 33.07 10.63 53.03
C ALA A 340 34.53 11.06 53.25
N LEU A 341 35.00 11.15 54.49
CA LEU A 341 36.34 11.64 54.82
C LEU A 341 37.41 10.53 54.69
N THR A 342 38.63 10.94 54.33
CA THR A 342 39.83 10.08 54.35
C THR A 342 40.38 9.98 55.78
N PHE A 343 41.24 8.99 56.06
CA PHE A 343 41.89 8.92 57.37
C PHE A 343 42.79 10.14 57.65
N GLN A 344 43.36 10.77 56.62
CA GLN A 344 44.12 12.01 56.78
C GLN A 344 43.23 13.17 57.21
N ALA A 345 42.07 13.34 56.56
CA ALA A 345 41.11 14.37 56.97
C ALA A 345 40.53 14.12 58.37
N LEU A 346 40.30 12.85 58.73
CA LEU A 346 39.87 12.49 60.09
C LEU A 346 40.95 12.79 61.14
N ALA A 347 42.22 12.53 60.82
CA ALA A 347 43.36 12.85 61.67
C ALA A 347 43.47 14.36 61.93
N GLU A 348 43.34 15.17 60.88
CA GLU A 348 43.38 16.63 60.98
C GLU A 348 42.17 17.19 61.73
N LEU A 349 40.95 16.75 61.36
CA LEU A 349 39.72 17.30 61.93
C LEU A 349 39.56 16.96 63.41
N LEU A 350 39.85 15.71 63.79
CA LEU A 350 39.73 15.25 65.18
C LEU A 350 40.99 15.53 66.00
N GLU A 351 42.06 16.01 65.36
CA GLU A 351 43.39 16.22 65.93
C GLU A 351 43.94 14.95 66.60
N VAL A 352 43.93 13.85 65.86
CA VAL A 352 44.40 12.53 66.31
C VAL A 352 45.52 12.01 65.41
N ASP A 353 46.30 11.05 65.91
CA ASP A 353 47.33 10.40 65.10
C ASP A 353 46.73 9.54 63.97
N PHE A 354 47.54 9.24 62.95
CA PHE A 354 47.08 8.49 61.78
C PHE A 354 46.62 7.06 62.12
N GLU A 355 47.20 6.39 63.12
CA GLU A 355 46.76 5.04 63.48
C GLU A 355 45.36 5.07 64.09
N THR A 356 45.10 6.06 64.96
CA THR A 356 43.77 6.29 65.53
C THR A 356 42.75 6.69 64.46
N ALA A 357 43.13 7.54 63.50
CA ALA A 357 42.25 7.92 62.41
C ALA A 357 41.90 6.76 61.46
N ILE A 358 42.86 5.86 61.17
CA ILE A 358 42.62 4.63 60.40
C ILE A 358 41.64 3.72 61.14
N LYS A 359 41.81 3.56 62.46
CA LYS A 359 40.87 2.78 63.28
C LYS A 359 39.47 3.37 63.27
N ILE A 360 39.33 4.68 63.39
CA ILE A 360 38.02 5.38 63.29
C ILE A 360 37.39 5.10 61.92
N GLN A 361 38.16 5.23 60.83
CA GLN A 361 37.66 5.00 59.49
C GLN A 361 37.21 3.54 59.27
N GLN A 362 37.94 2.56 59.82
CA GLN A 362 37.65 1.13 59.68
C GLN A 362 36.54 0.64 60.60
N GLU A 363 36.47 1.11 61.85
CA GLU A 363 35.56 0.60 62.87
C GLU A 363 34.23 1.35 62.95
N ILE A 364 34.18 2.63 62.58
CA ILE A 364 32.97 3.48 62.71
C ILE A 364 32.30 3.71 61.35
N PHE A 365 33.08 3.81 60.27
CA PHE A 365 32.63 4.18 58.92
C PHE A 365 32.99 3.13 57.85
N GLY A 366 33.38 1.93 58.27
CA GLY A 366 34.10 1.00 57.41
C GLY A 366 33.22 0.05 56.59
N ALA A 367 31.96 -0.19 56.99
CA ALA A 367 31.16 -1.31 56.50
C ALA A 367 30.89 -1.28 54.97
N THR A 368 30.84 -0.10 54.37
CA THR A 368 30.53 0.07 52.93
C THR A 368 31.77 0.35 52.06
N LYS A 369 32.93 0.64 52.67
CA LYS A 369 34.13 1.11 51.96
C LYS A 369 35.33 0.17 52.01
N TYR A 370 35.44 -0.69 53.02
CA TYR A 370 36.63 -1.52 53.22
C TYR A 370 36.26 -2.98 53.49
N VAL A 371 37.01 -3.90 52.88
CA VAL A 371 36.87 -5.34 53.14
C VAL A 371 37.27 -5.62 54.59
N GLY A 372 36.30 -6.01 55.43
CA GLY A 372 36.49 -6.23 56.86
C GLY A 372 36.20 -5.01 57.76
N GLY A 373 35.77 -3.88 57.19
CA GLY A 373 35.32 -2.71 57.94
C GLY A 373 33.98 -2.94 58.66
N LYS A 374 33.74 -2.20 59.73
CA LYS A 374 32.54 -2.28 60.57
C LYS A 374 31.93 -0.90 60.78
N ASN A 375 30.65 -0.87 61.16
CA ASN A 375 29.95 0.30 61.68
C ASN A 375 29.62 0.05 63.16
N THR A 376 30.66 -0.01 63.97
CA THR A 376 30.56 -0.30 65.41
C THR A 376 29.91 0.89 66.10
N PRO A 377 28.93 0.68 67.00
CA PRO A 377 28.38 1.76 67.81
C PRO A 377 29.47 2.52 68.53
N LEU A 378 29.38 3.87 68.55
CA LEU A 378 30.44 4.71 69.11
C LEU A 378 30.72 4.40 70.60
N GLY A 379 29.71 3.95 71.34
CA GLY A 379 29.85 3.50 72.73
C GLY A 379 30.73 2.26 72.89
N ASP A 380 30.66 1.34 71.93
CA ASP A 380 31.37 0.05 71.94
C ASP A 380 32.76 0.15 71.29
N ALA A 381 33.07 1.26 70.61
CA ALA A 381 34.35 1.51 69.99
C ALA A 381 35.46 1.72 71.04
N LYS A 382 36.61 1.08 70.84
CA LYS A 382 37.78 1.20 71.73
C LYS A 382 38.58 2.47 71.43
N LEU A 383 37.95 3.62 71.64
CA LEU A 383 38.52 4.95 71.44
C LEU A 383 38.55 5.74 72.75
N PRO A 384 39.50 6.66 72.95
CA PRO A 384 39.49 7.58 74.08
C PRO A 384 38.19 8.39 74.13
N GLU A 385 37.65 8.63 75.32
CA GLU A 385 36.37 9.36 75.48
C GLU A 385 36.43 10.79 74.88
N GLN A 386 37.57 11.45 74.96
CA GLN A 386 37.80 12.75 74.31
C GLN A 386 37.63 12.71 72.79
N VAL A 387 38.01 11.59 72.15
CA VAL A 387 37.88 11.41 70.70
C VAL A 387 36.43 11.10 70.33
N LYS A 388 35.71 10.31 71.15
CA LYS A 388 34.28 10.04 70.96
C LYS A 388 33.45 11.32 71.05
N GLU A 389 33.76 12.22 71.97
CA GLU A 389 33.10 13.53 72.08
C GLU A 389 33.34 14.39 70.84
N LYS A 390 34.58 14.47 70.35
CA LYS A 390 34.89 15.19 69.09
C LYS A 390 34.14 14.62 67.89
N ILE A 391 34.06 13.30 67.78
CA ILE A 391 33.29 12.61 66.72
C ILE A 391 31.80 12.99 66.81
N LEU A 392 31.20 12.97 68.01
CA LEU A 392 29.78 13.35 68.17
C LEU A 392 29.53 14.82 67.84
N GLN A 393 30.46 15.71 68.13
CA GLN A 393 30.29 17.14 67.86
C GLN A 393 30.48 17.48 66.39
N GLN A 394 31.48 16.88 65.74
CA GLN A 394 31.95 17.33 64.43
C GLN A 394 31.54 16.42 63.27
N LEU A 395 31.23 15.14 63.52
CA LEU A 395 30.93 14.17 62.47
C LEU A 395 29.48 13.68 62.50
N ALA A 396 28.90 13.51 61.30
CA ALA A 396 27.67 12.77 61.10
C ALA A 396 27.98 11.26 61.10
N LEU A 397 27.33 10.53 62.01
CA LEU A 397 27.50 9.09 62.17
C LEU A 397 26.50 8.30 61.30
N PRO A 398 26.88 7.10 60.83
CA PRO A 398 25.93 6.16 60.25
C PRO A 398 24.83 5.82 61.27
N PRO A 399 23.60 5.52 60.83
CA PRO A 399 22.51 5.12 61.72
C PRO A 399 22.84 3.90 62.58
N GLU A 400 23.70 2.99 62.08
CA GLU A 400 24.17 1.80 62.78
C GLU A 400 25.15 2.12 63.91
N SER A 401 25.95 3.19 63.76
CA SER A 401 26.95 3.61 64.74
C SER A 401 26.37 4.50 65.86
N LEU A 402 25.09 4.90 65.76
CA LEU A 402 24.36 5.71 66.74
C LEU A 402 23.70 4.90 67.87
N ASN A 403 23.35 3.64 67.62
CA ASN A 403 22.66 2.78 68.59
C ASN A 403 23.66 1.95 69.41
N SER A 404 24.01 2.39 70.61
CA SER A 404 24.61 1.47 71.59
C SER A 404 23.54 0.49 72.06
N LYS A 405 23.82 -0.82 72.02
CA LYS A 405 23.04 -1.76 72.85
C LYS A 405 23.30 -1.37 74.30
N LYS A 406 22.22 -1.04 75.03
CA LYS A 406 22.25 -0.75 76.47
C LYS A 406 23.01 -1.81 77.27
#